data_AF-A0A7V9GGZ6-F1
#
_entry.id   AF-A0A7V9GGZ6-F1
#
_cell.length_a   1.000
_cell.length_b   1.000
_cell.length_c   1.000
_cell.angle_alpha   90.00
_cell.angle_beta   90.00
_cell.angle_gamma   90.00
#
_symmetry.space_group_name_H-M   'P 1'
#
loop_
_entity.id
_entity.type
_entity.pdbx_description
1 polymer ?
#
loop_
_entity_poly.entity_id
_entity_poly.type
_entity_poly.pdbx_seq_one_letter_code
_entity_poly.pdbx_strand_id
1 'polypeptide(L)'
;GLLRAGFSYLTDEAAAIDPDVGSVTPYPKALHLDEGSWALFPDLAPQPTDRRQSYVRTQWHVPPGRVGARVASTVPLGAVVFPRYERGVATALTPMSTASALVELIANCFNFAIHAGAQGLAAMAAVLAGARCHRLAVGDLDRACRLLIELDDDIADAEGADEVPEHDREATQ
;
A
#
# COMPACT_ATOMS: atom_id res chain seq x y z
N GLY A 1 -3.75 -2.40 11.44
CA GLY A 1 -4.35 -1.06 11.35
C GLY A 1 -5.33 -1.02 10.19
N LEU A 2 -4.85 -0.70 8.99
CA LEU A 2 -5.67 -0.47 7.79
C LEU A 2 -6.72 -1.55 7.48
N LEU A 3 -6.37 -2.83 7.57
CA LEU A 3 -7.33 -3.91 7.34
C LEU A 3 -8.52 -3.89 8.33
N ARG A 4 -8.26 -3.54 9.60
CA ARG A 4 -9.33 -3.36 10.59
C ARG A 4 -10.14 -2.08 10.36
N ALA A 5 -9.56 -1.13 9.65
CA ALA A 5 -10.21 0.12 9.26
C ALA A 5 -11.03 0.00 7.96
N GLY A 6 -11.10 -1.20 7.35
CA GLY A 6 -11.97 -1.48 6.21
C GLY A 6 -11.24 -1.63 4.87
N PHE A 7 -9.92 -1.41 4.82
CA PHE A 7 -9.14 -1.61 3.60
C PHE A 7 -9.16 -3.08 3.18
N SER A 8 -9.22 -3.31 1.86
CA SER A 8 -8.99 -4.63 1.29
C SER A 8 -7.50 -4.96 1.31
N TYR A 9 -7.19 -6.24 1.49
CA TYR A 9 -5.83 -6.76 1.47
C TYR A 9 -5.41 -7.13 0.05
N LEU A 10 -4.19 -6.75 -0.35
CA LEU A 10 -3.64 -7.11 -1.66
C LEU A 10 -2.49 -8.12 -1.50
N THR A 11 -1.40 -7.66 -0.89
CA THR A 11 -0.15 -8.41 -0.72
C THR A 11 0.61 -7.88 0.51
N ASP A 12 1.56 -8.67 1.03
CA ASP A 12 2.55 -8.27 2.01
C ASP A 12 3.97 -8.62 1.51
N GLU A 13 4.99 -7.88 1.96
CA GLU A 13 6.42 -7.91 1.58
C GLU A 13 6.79 -7.48 0.16
N ALA A 14 6.14 -8.01 -0.88
CA ALA A 14 6.55 -7.76 -2.27
C ALA A 14 5.35 -7.56 -3.18
N ALA A 15 5.30 -6.44 -3.90
CA ALA A 15 4.24 -6.14 -4.86
C ALA A 15 4.78 -6.21 -6.29
N ALA A 16 4.05 -6.88 -7.18
CA ALA A 16 4.34 -6.86 -8.61
C ALA A 16 3.58 -5.70 -9.25
N ILE A 17 4.34 -4.79 -9.87
CA ILE A 17 3.80 -3.64 -10.60
C ILE A 17 3.94 -3.93 -12.10
N ASP A 18 2.83 -3.81 -12.82
CA ASP A 18 2.84 -3.76 -14.28
C ASP A 18 3.23 -2.33 -14.72
N PRO A 19 4.40 -2.13 -15.34
CA PRO A 19 4.86 -0.80 -15.73
C PRO A 19 4.09 -0.20 -16.91
N ASP A 20 3.44 -1.02 -17.73
CA ASP A 20 2.72 -0.55 -18.91
C ASP A 20 1.32 -0.03 -18.54
N VAL A 21 0.69 -0.66 -17.55
CA VAL A 21 -0.68 -0.33 -17.11
C VAL A 21 -0.72 0.39 -15.76
N GLY A 22 0.38 0.42 -15.00
CA GLY A 22 0.44 1.05 -13.68
C GLY A 22 -0.40 0.35 -12.61
N SER A 23 -0.60 -0.97 -12.75
CA SER A 23 -1.43 -1.76 -11.85
C SER A 23 -0.61 -2.69 -10.96
N VAL A 24 -1.17 -3.04 -9.80
CA VAL A 24 -0.54 -3.91 -8.79
C VAL A 24 -1.31 -5.22 -8.71
N THR A 25 -0.59 -6.33 -8.90
CA THR A 25 -1.20 -7.68 -8.87
C THR A 25 -1.20 -8.28 -7.46
N PRO A 26 -2.31 -8.89 -7.01
CA PRO A 26 -2.38 -9.53 -5.69
C PRO A 26 -1.52 -10.79 -5.58
N TYR A 27 -0.90 -10.96 -4.42
CA TYR A 27 -0.26 -12.18 -3.94
C TYR A 27 -0.61 -12.35 -2.45
N PRO A 28 -1.78 -12.94 -2.15
CA PRO A 28 -2.38 -12.83 -0.83
C PRO A 28 -1.78 -13.83 0.18
N LYS A 29 -0.51 -13.63 0.51
CA LYS A 29 0.17 -14.38 1.59
C LYS A 29 -0.33 -13.92 2.97
N ALA A 30 0.12 -14.60 4.02
CA ALA A 30 -0.16 -14.16 5.38
C ALA A 30 0.60 -12.87 5.69
N LEU A 31 0.00 -11.97 6.47
CA LEU A 31 0.66 -10.80 7.03
C LEU A 31 1.69 -11.23 8.06
N HIS A 32 2.82 -10.52 8.11
CA HIS A 32 3.83 -10.70 9.13
C HIS A 32 3.70 -9.62 10.22
N LEU A 33 3.57 -10.04 11.48
CA LEU A 33 3.63 -9.15 12.64
C LEU A 33 4.88 -9.44 13.46
N ASP A 34 5.78 -8.46 13.49
CA ASP A 34 6.98 -8.50 14.32
C ASP A 34 6.64 -8.30 15.81
N GLU A 35 7.53 -8.79 16.68
CA GLU A 35 7.40 -8.74 18.14
C GLU A 35 7.02 -7.35 18.69
N GLY A 36 7.61 -6.29 18.11
CA GLY A 36 7.31 -4.90 18.50
C GLY A 36 5.85 -4.48 18.30
N SER A 37 5.07 -5.21 17.48
CA SER A 37 3.67 -4.91 17.17
C SER A 37 2.68 -5.81 17.92
N TRP A 38 3.12 -6.86 18.62
CA TRP A 38 2.22 -7.85 19.23
C TRP A 38 1.29 -7.26 20.28
N ALA A 39 1.78 -6.33 21.10
CA ALA A 39 0.99 -5.67 22.13
C ALA A 39 -0.17 -4.84 21.54
N LEU A 40 -0.08 -4.43 20.27
CA LEU A 40 -1.15 -3.70 19.58
C LEU A 40 -2.27 -4.62 19.10
N PHE A 41 -2.00 -5.92 18.94
CA PHE A 41 -2.93 -6.89 18.35
C PHE A 41 -2.97 -8.22 19.11
N PRO A 42 -3.21 -8.22 20.44
CA PRO A 42 -3.12 -9.44 21.26
C PRO A 42 -4.09 -10.55 20.83
N ASP A 43 -5.22 -10.18 20.22
CA ASP A 43 -6.22 -11.11 19.67
C ASP A 43 -5.73 -11.86 18.41
N LEU A 44 -4.70 -11.34 17.74
CA LEU A 44 -4.06 -12.01 16.59
C LEU A 44 -2.98 -12.99 17.03
N ALA A 45 -2.80 -13.17 18.34
CA ALA A 45 -1.85 -14.12 18.86
C ALA A 45 -2.04 -15.51 18.22
N PRO A 46 -0.92 -16.22 18.02
CA PRO A 46 -0.87 -17.61 17.63
C PRO A 46 -1.78 -18.51 18.44
N GLN A 47 -2.48 -19.43 17.79
CA GLN A 47 -3.07 -20.56 18.50
C GLN A 47 -2.08 -21.73 18.57
N PRO A 48 -2.09 -22.55 19.63
CA PRO A 48 -1.21 -23.72 19.74
C PRO A 48 -1.31 -24.70 18.56
N THR A 49 -2.42 -24.68 17.82
CA THR A 49 -2.67 -25.49 16.63
C THR A 49 -2.06 -24.90 15.34
N ASP A 50 -1.50 -23.70 15.37
CA ASP A 50 -0.91 -23.04 14.20
C ASP A 50 0.45 -23.65 13.84
N ARG A 51 0.40 -24.78 13.11
CA ARG A 51 1.58 -25.50 12.60
C ARG A 51 2.52 -24.64 11.75
N ARG A 52 2.04 -23.52 11.18
CA ARG A 52 2.87 -22.60 10.38
C ARG A 52 3.85 -21.77 11.21
N GLN A 53 3.70 -21.72 12.53
CA GLN A 53 4.56 -20.92 13.40
C GLN A 53 5.76 -21.67 13.95
N SER A 54 5.91 -22.96 13.65
CA SER A 54 7.05 -23.75 14.11
C SER A 54 8.39 -23.29 13.52
N TYR A 55 8.40 -22.41 12.52
CA TYR A 55 9.61 -22.04 11.77
C TYR A 55 10.26 -20.72 12.23
N VAL A 56 9.50 -19.73 12.70
CA VAL A 56 10.04 -18.42 13.13
C VAL A 56 9.29 -17.95 14.38
N ARG A 57 9.92 -18.05 15.56
CA ARG A 57 9.28 -17.70 16.84
C ARG A 57 9.16 -16.18 17.09
N THR A 58 9.76 -15.37 16.23
CA THR A 58 9.83 -13.90 16.35
C THR A 58 8.80 -13.17 15.49
N GLN A 59 7.97 -13.90 14.74
CA GLN A 59 6.96 -13.32 13.86
C GLN A 59 5.64 -14.10 13.94
N TRP A 60 4.52 -13.38 14.00
CA TRP A 60 3.21 -13.98 13.84
C TRP A 60 2.79 -13.92 12.38
N HIS A 61 2.33 -15.05 11.86
CA HIS A 61 1.79 -15.16 10.51
C HIS A 61 0.26 -15.10 10.59
N VAL A 62 -0.32 -13.99 10.14
CA VAL A 62 -1.76 -13.73 10.25
C VAL A 62 -2.40 -13.77 8.87
N PRO A 63 -3.20 -14.81 8.53
CA PRO A 63 -3.96 -14.81 7.29
C PRO A 63 -4.92 -13.61 7.23
N PRO A 64 -5.14 -12.98 6.06
CA PRO A 64 -6.04 -11.82 5.92
C PRO A 64 -7.47 -12.09 6.44
N GLY A 65 -7.96 -13.32 6.29
CA GLY A 65 -9.26 -13.73 6.82
C GLY A 65 -9.37 -13.66 8.35
N ARG A 66 -8.26 -13.79 9.11
CA ARG A 66 -8.26 -13.63 10.58
C ARG A 66 -8.52 -12.19 11.03
N VAL A 67 -8.27 -11.21 10.17
CA VAL A 67 -8.58 -9.79 10.42
C VAL A 67 -9.83 -9.33 9.69
N GLY A 68 -10.61 -10.25 9.09
CA GLY A 68 -11.84 -9.94 8.36
C GLY A 68 -11.62 -9.23 7.02
N ALA A 69 -10.39 -9.17 6.53
CA ALA A 69 -10.07 -8.48 5.29
C ALA A 69 -10.50 -9.27 4.06
N ARG A 70 -11.06 -8.57 3.07
CA ARG A 70 -11.27 -9.10 1.72
C ARG A 70 -9.97 -9.05 0.95
N VAL A 71 -9.70 -10.05 0.14
CA VAL A 71 -8.58 -10.01 -0.81
C VAL A 71 -9.05 -9.27 -2.06
N ALA A 72 -8.35 -8.20 -2.43
CA ALA A 72 -8.63 -7.44 -3.64
C ALA A 72 -8.13 -8.17 -4.91
N SER A 73 -8.73 -7.86 -6.04
CA SER A 73 -8.18 -8.17 -7.37
C SER A 73 -7.03 -7.22 -7.71
N THR A 74 -6.46 -7.33 -8.91
CA THR A 74 -5.56 -6.31 -9.46
C THR A 74 -6.19 -4.92 -9.37
N VAL A 75 -5.41 -3.93 -8.92
CA VAL A 75 -5.84 -2.54 -8.70
C VAL A 75 -4.86 -1.55 -9.32
N PRO A 76 -5.30 -0.36 -9.77
CA PRO A 76 -4.40 0.72 -10.15
C PRO A 76 -3.59 1.24 -8.95
N LEU A 77 -2.40 1.79 -9.20
CA LEU A 77 -1.58 2.41 -8.16
C LEU A 77 -1.97 3.89 -7.93
N GLY A 78 -2.83 4.15 -6.94
CA GLY A 78 -3.25 5.52 -6.60
C GLY A 78 -2.27 6.30 -5.72
N ALA A 79 -1.54 5.62 -4.83
CA ALA A 79 -0.58 6.26 -3.93
C ALA A 79 0.59 5.36 -3.54
N VAL A 80 1.73 6.00 -3.23
CA VAL A 80 2.90 5.38 -2.62
C VAL A 80 3.22 6.13 -1.33
N VAL A 81 3.19 5.41 -0.21
CA VAL A 81 3.46 5.97 1.12
C VAL A 81 4.69 5.29 1.72
N PHE A 82 5.64 6.11 2.18
CA PHE A 82 6.83 5.65 2.88
C PHE A 82 6.66 5.83 4.39
N PRO A 83 6.26 4.79 5.14
CA PRO A 83 6.09 4.88 6.58
C PRO A 83 7.44 4.86 7.30
N ARG A 84 7.56 5.69 8.34
CA ARG A 84 8.67 5.67 9.28
C ARG A 84 8.14 5.77 10.70
N TYR A 85 8.29 4.70 11.46
CA TYR A 85 7.99 4.72 12.89
C TYR A 85 9.08 5.46 13.65
N GLU A 86 8.68 6.43 14.47
CA GLU A 86 9.57 7.14 15.37
C GLU A 86 8.85 7.41 16.69
N ARG A 87 9.41 6.91 17.80
CA ARG A 87 8.75 7.03 19.10
C ARG A 87 8.68 8.50 19.51
N GLY A 88 7.47 8.97 19.84
CA GLY A 88 7.25 10.29 20.41
C GLY A 88 7.17 11.43 19.39
N VAL A 89 7.22 11.15 18.08
CA VAL A 89 6.94 12.16 17.07
C VAL A 89 5.43 12.34 16.86
N ALA A 90 5.04 13.51 16.37
CA ALA A 90 3.68 13.69 15.87
C ALA A 90 3.47 12.84 14.61
N THR A 91 2.37 12.08 14.56
CA THR A 91 1.99 11.39 13.33
C THR A 91 1.58 12.40 12.28
N ALA A 92 2.26 12.39 11.13
CA ALA A 92 2.01 13.32 10.04
C ALA A 92 2.25 12.65 8.69
N LEU A 93 1.38 12.99 7.73
CA LEU A 93 1.51 12.63 6.33
C LEU A 93 1.94 13.87 5.56
N THR A 94 3.06 13.79 4.85
CA THR A 94 3.64 14.93 4.12
C THR A 94 3.86 14.57 2.66
N PRO A 95 3.44 15.41 1.69
CA PRO A 95 3.70 15.17 0.28
C PRO A 95 5.19 15.02 -0.01
N MET A 96 5.51 14.19 -0.99
CA MET A 96 6.84 13.98 -1.53
C MET A 96 6.86 14.24 -3.03
N SER A 97 7.99 14.72 -3.54
CA SER A 97 8.18 14.80 -4.99
C SER A 97 8.26 13.39 -5.60
N THR A 98 7.76 13.23 -6.82
CA THR A 98 7.91 11.99 -7.60
C THR A 98 9.37 11.55 -7.71
N ALA A 99 10.31 12.49 -7.86
CA ALA A 99 11.74 12.21 -7.93
C ALA A 99 12.28 11.61 -6.62
N SER A 100 11.90 12.16 -5.47
CA SER A 100 12.29 11.62 -4.16
C SER A 100 11.69 10.25 -3.92
N ALA A 101 10.41 10.07 -4.24
CA ALA A 101 9.72 8.79 -4.13
C ALA A 101 10.34 7.72 -5.03
N LEU A 102 10.74 8.08 -6.26
CA LEU A 102 11.42 7.17 -7.18
C LEU A 102 12.73 6.66 -6.60
N VAL A 103 13.57 7.54 -6.04
CA VAL A 103 14.84 7.15 -5.40
C VAL A 103 14.59 6.18 -4.24
N GLU A 104 13.61 6.46 -3.38
CA GLU A 104 13.29 5.59 -2.25
C GLU A 104 12.68 4.26 -2.71
N LEU A 105 11.84 4.26 -3.73
CA LEU A 105 11.21 3.05 -4.25
C LEU A 105 12.26 2.12 -4.89
N ILE A 106 13.20 2.67 -5.66
CA ILE A 106 14.32 1.92 -6.25
C ILE A 106 15.13 1.19 -5.19
N ALA A 107 15.38 1.83 -4.04
CA ALA A 107 16.08 1.20 -2.92
C ALA A 107 15.33 -0.01 -2.33
N ASN A 108 14.02 -0.12 -2.58
CA ASN A 108 13.17 -1.22 -2.14
C ASN A 108 12.81 -2.21 -3.28
N CYS A 109 13.39 -2.06 -4.49
CA CYS A 109 13.14 -2.94 -5.62
C CYS A 109 14.17 -4.08 -5.71
N PHE A 110 13.72 -5.33 -5.55
CA PHE A 110 14.59 -6.53 -5.65
C PHE A 110 15.24 -6.73 -7.03
N ASN A 111 14.58 -6.25 -8.08
CA ASN A 111 14.88 -6.57 -9.47
C ASN A 111 15.47 -5.38 -10.24
N PHE A 112 15.62 -4.21 -9.61
CA PHE A 112 16.05 -2.99 -10.30
C PHE A 112 17.46 -3.14 -10.89
N ALA A 113 18.41 -3.70 -10.13
CA ALA A 113 19.77 -3.92 -10.61
C ALA A 113 19.87 -4.87 -11.83
N ILE A 114 18.85 -5.71 -12.05
CA ILE A 114 18.83 -6.73 -13.10
C ILE A 114 18.05 -6.23 -14.33
N HIS A 115 16.96 -5.50 -14.13
CA HIS A 115 16.03 -5.12 -15.20
C HIS A 115 16.01 -3.61 -15.52
N ALA A 116 16.58 -2.78 -14.65
CA ALA A 116 16.41 -1.33 -14.74
C ALA A 116 17.73 -0.61 -15.02
N GLY A 117 18.13 -0.71 -16.29
CA GLY A 117 18.83 0.40 -16.91
C GLY A 117 17.89 1.61 -17.08
N ALA A 118 18.21 2.52 -18.00
CA ALA A 118 17.42 3.73 -18.23
C ALA A 118 15.92 3.47 -18.50
N GLN A 119 15.58 2.35 -19.14
CA GLN A 119 14.20 1.98 -19.45
C GLN A 119 13.38 1.63 -18.20
N GLY A 120 13.94 0.84 -17.27
CA GLY A 120 13.23 0.51 -16.03
C GLY A 120 13.06 1.72 -15.11
N LEU A 121 14.04 2.64 -15.11
CA LEU A 121 13.90 3.92 -14.43
C LEU A 121 12.76 4.76 -15.01
N ALA A 122 12.70 4.89 -16.33
CA ALA A 122 11.65 5.66 -17.02
C ALA A 122 10.26 5.05 -16.80
N ALA A 123 10.14 3.72 -16.85
CA ALA A 123 8.92 3.00 -16.58
C ALA A 123 8.41 3.26 -15.14
N MET A 124 9.29 3.13 -14.15
CA MET A 124 8.92 3.42 -12.76
C MET A 124 8.55 4.89 -12.54
N ALA A 125 9.25 5.82 -13.21
CA ALA A 125 8.90 7.24 -13.16
C ALA A 125 7.52 7.51 -13.75
N ALA A 126 7.16 6.85 -14.86
CA ALA A 126 5.85 6.96 -15.49
C ALA A 126 4.74 6.43 -14.58
N VAL A 127 4.95 5.25 -13.96
CA VAL A 127 4.01 4.70 -12.96
C VAL A 127 3.79 5.68 -11.81
N LEU A 128 4.88 6.24 -11.25
CA LEU A 128 4.77 7.19 -10.14
C LEU A 128 4.21 8.56 -10.53
N ALA A 129 4.18 8.92 -11.82
CA ALA A 129 3.60 10.18 -12.28
C ALA A 129 2.07 10.21 -12.08
N GLY A 130 1.41 9.05 -12.11
CA GLY A 130 -0.02 8.91 -11.82
C GLY A 130 -0.35 8.69 -10.34
N ALA A 131 0.66 8.52 -9.47
CA ALA A 131 0.46 8.16 -8.07
C ALA A 131 0.79 9.32 -7.13
N ARG A 132 -0.01 9.49 -6.07
CA ARG A 132 0.31 10.43 -5.00
C ARG A 132 1.43 9.88 -4.11
N CYS A 133 2.52 10.63 -3.97
CA CYS A 133 3.68 10.21 -3.21
C CYS A 133 3.75 10.93 -1.84
N HIS A 134 3.86 10.18 -0.75
CA HIS A 134 3.87 10.73 0.61
C HIS A 134 4.86 10.04 1.53
N ARG A 135 5.33 10.79 2.53
CA ARG A 135 6.01 10.25 3.70
C ARG A 135 5.05 10.24 4.88
N LEU A 136 5.05 9.16 5.64
CA LEU A 136 4.23 9.02 6.85
C LEU A 136 5.14 8.84 8.06
N ALA A 137 5.27 9.88 8.88
CA ALA A 137 5.83 9.74 10.23
C ALA A 137 4.77 9.10 11.13
N VAL A 138 5.12 8.02 11.84
CA VAL A 138 4.19 7.27 12.70
C VAL A 138 4.63 7.35 14.15
N GLY A 139 3.91 8.13 14.95
CA GLY A 139 4.00 8.11 16.43
C GLY A 139 2.79 7.45 17.10
N ASP A 140 1.66 7.41 16.39
CA ASP A 140 0.37 6.86 16.80
C ASP A 140 -0.28 6.13 15.62
N LEU A 141 -0.66 4.86 15.83
CA LEU A 141 -1.20 3.98 14.80
C LEU A 141 -2.59 4.43 14.32
N ASP A 142 -3.46 4.86 15.22
CA ASP A 142 -4.84 5.23 14.89
C ASP A 142 -4.89 6.52 14.09
N ARG A 143 -4.04 7.49 14.42
CA ARG A 143 -3.85 8.70 13.60
C ARG A 143 -3.27 8.36 12.24
N ALA A 144 -2.32 7.43 12.16
CA ALA A 144 -1.74 7.02 10.88
C ALA A 144 -2.79 6.38 9.96
N CYS A 145 -3.66 5.51 10.51
CA CYS A 145 -4.77 4.94 9.74
C CYS A 145 -5.75 6.02 9.25
N ARG A 146 -6.11 6.99 10.10
CA ARG A 146 -7.00 8.10 9.71
C ARG A 146 -6.44 8.94 8.56
N LEU A 147 -5.15 9.30 8.61
CA LEU A 147 -4.51 10.06 7.53
C LEU A 147 -4.49 9.30 6.21
N LEU A 148 -4.39 7.96 6.26
CA LEU A 148 -4.42 7.12 5.06
C LEU A 148 -5.85 6.91 4.52
N ILE A 149 -6.87 6.91 5.38
CA ILE A 149 -8.27 6.96 4.94
C ILE A 149 -8.55 8.30 4.24
N GLU A 150 -8.16 9.41 4.86
CA GLU A 150 -8.32 10.75 4.28
C GLU A 150 -7.63 10.84 2.90
N LEU A 151 -6.44 10.25 2.73
CA LEU A 151 -5.75 10.18 1.45
C LEU A 151 -6.49 9.31 0.40
N ASP A 152 -7.07 8.18 0.81
CA ASP A 152 -7.81 7.27 -0.06
C ASP A 152 -9.09 7.94 -0.60
N ASP A 153 -9.83 8.61 0.29
CA ASP A 153 -11.01 9.42 -0.06
C ASP A 153 -10.64 10.52 -1.06
N ASP A 154 -9.54 11.26 -0.81
CA ASP A 154 -9.03 12.31 -1.72
C ASP A 154 -8.64 11.79 -3.12
N ILE A 155 -8.24 10.52 -3.23
CA ILE A 155 -7.91 9.88 -4.52
C ILE A 155 -9.19 9.48 -5.24
N ALA A 156 -10.12 8.83 -4.53
CA ALA A 156 -11.41 8.42 -5.08
C ALA A 156 -12.22 9.63 -5.61
N ASP A 157 -12.23 10.74 -4.87
CA ASP A 157 -12.91 11.96 -5.28
C ASP A 157 -12.28 12.59 -6.54
N ALA A 158 -10.95 12.50 -6.69
CA ALA A 158 -10.26 13.01 -7.88
C ALA A 158 -10.54 12.15 -9.12
N GLU A 159 -10.62 10.82 -8.97
CA GLU A 159 -10.98 9.91 -10.07
C GLU A 159 -12.44 10.10 -10.50
N GLY A 160 -13.36 10.30 -9.55
CA GLY A 160 -14.77 10.58 -9.84
C GLY A 160 -15.03 11.95 -10.48
N ALA A 161 -14.14 12.92 -10.27
CA ALA A 161 -14.23 14.24 -10.89
C ALA A 161 -13.80 14.27 -12.36
N ASP A 162 -12.96 13.33 -12.81
CA ASP A 162 -12.57 13.16 -14.21
C ASP A 162 -13.66 12.44 -15.05
N GLU A 163 -14.69 11.86 -14.41
CA GLU A 163 -15.82 11.17 -15.06
C GLU A 163 -17.13 12.00 -15.12
N VAL A 164 -17.21 13.10 -15.93
CA VAL A 164 -18.51 13.74 -16.28
C VAL A 164 -18.45 14.46 -17.66
N PRO A 165 -19.47 14.41 -18.56
CA PRO A 165 -20.14 13.26 -19.18
C PRO A 165 -20.18 13.34 -20.75
N GLU A 166 -20.11 12.20 -21.45
CA GLU A 166 -20.52 12.12 -22.88
C GLU A 166 -22.05 12.26 -22.98
N HIS A 167 -22.56 13.48 -23.14
CA HIS A 167 -23.89 13.67 -23.72
C HIS A 167 -24.00 14.98 -24.47
N ASP A 168 -23.40 15.02 -25.66
CA ASP A 168 -23.84 15.89 -26.74
C ASP A 168 -23.47 15.27 -28.10
N ARG A 169 -24.25 14.27 -28.51
CA ARG A 169 -24.35 13.91 -29.93
C ARG A 169 -25.81 13.84 -30.34
N GLU A 170 -26.19 14.93 -31.00
CA GLU A 170 -27.04 14.96 -32.20
C GLU A 170 -28.54 14.73 -32.01
N ALA A 171 -29.19 15.78 -31.50
CA ALA A 171 -30.45 16.24 -32.08
C ALA A 171 -30.14 17.07 -33.33
N THR A 172 -30.03 16.43 -34.50
CA THR A 172 -30.37 16.95 -35.85
C THR A 172 -29.98 15.86 -36.87
N GLN A 173 -30.94 15.07 -37.33
CA GLN A 173 -31.39 15.05 -38.74
C GLN A 173 -32.59 14.11 -38.91
#